data_AF-A0A350XLB9-F1
#
_entry.id   AF-A0A350XLB9-F1
#
_cell.length_a   1.000
_cell.length_b   1.000
_cell.length_c   1.000
_cell.angle_alpha   90.00
_cell.angle_beta   90.00
_cell.angle_gamma   90.00
#
_symmetry.space_group_name_H-M   'P 1'
#
loop_
_entity.id
_entity.type
_entity.pdbx_description
1 polymer ?
#
loop_
_entity_poly.entity_id
_entity_poly.type
_entity_poly.pdbx_seq_one_letter_code
_entity_poly.pdbx_strand_id
1 'polypeptide(L)'
;MATVFHQIQHWTYTLAPGDAFWLSYGPDDRYKNGTVQVTCCASSQVEGQIFTQTISVPEVFITSIPFRSGDITSDSVYAGFNVTNRGQNTINYFSVAITVISP
;
A
#
# COMPACT_ATOMS: atom_id res chain seq x y z
N MET A 1 20.42 -1.37 -15.61
CA MET A 1 19.19 -1.48 -16.41
C MET A 1 18.09 -1.45 -15.39
N ALA A 2 17.27 -0.40 -15.36
CA ALA A 2 16.29 -0.25 -14.30
C ALA A 2 15.27 -1.40 -14.33
N THR A 3 14.99 -1.98 -13.17
CA THR A 3 13.97 -3.02 -13.01
C THR A 3 12.68 -2.38 -12.51
N VAL A 4 11.57 -2.66 -13.20
CA VAL A 4 10.23 -2.22 -12.80
C VAL A 4 9.47 -3.42 -12.25
N PHE A 5 9.09 -3.33 -10.98
CA PHE A 5 8.14 -4.25 -10.36
C PHE A 5 6.78 -3.56 -10.23
N HIS A 6 5.72 -4.21 -10.70
CA HIS A 6 4.36 -3.70 -10.61
C HIS A 6 3.44 -4.79 -10.08
N GLN A 7 2.68 -4.48 -9.03
CA GLN A 7 1.74 -5.40 -8.42
C GLN A 7 0.44 -4.67 -8.10
N ILE A 8 -0.69 -5.31 -8.41
CA ILE A 8 -2.02 -4.84 -8.01
C ILE A 8 -2.60 -5.85 -7.04
N GLN A 9 -3.17 -5.35 -5.94
CA GLN A 9 -3.90 -6.14 -4.95
C GLN A 9 -5.30 -5.57 -4.78
N HIS A 10 -6.27 -6.46 -4.61
CA HIS A 10 -7.66 -6.11 -4.34
C HIS A 10 -7.97 -6.45 -2.89
N TRP A 11 -8.61 -5.52 -2.21
CA TRP A 11 -8.99 -5.63 -0.81
C TRP A 11 -10.50 -5.55 -0.67
N THR A 12 -11.04 -6.48 0.10
CA THR A 12 -12.43 -6.51 0.53
C THR A 12 -12.45 -6.18 2.01
N TYR A 13 -12.59 -4.90 2.32
CA TYR A 13 -12.55 -4.39 3.69
C TYR A 13 -13.49 -3.20 3.82
N THR A 14 -14.25 -3.17 4.91
CA THR A 14 -15.16 -2.06 5.22
C THR A 14 -14.37 -0.94 5.88
N LEU A 15 -14.16 0.15 5.15
CA LEU A 15 -13.47 1.35 5.61
C LEU A 15 -14.48 2.49 5.75
N ALA A 16 -14.91 2.78 6.98
CA ALA A 16 -15.87 3.86 7.22
C ALA A 16 -15.23 5.24 6.98
N PRO A 17 -16.04 6.29 6.77
CA PRO A 17 -15.52 7.67 6.67
C PRO A 17 -14.63 8.05 7.86
N GLY A 18 -13.41 8.50 7.56
CA GLY A 18 -12.41 8.87 8.57
C GLY A 18 -11.51 7.72 9.05
N ASP A 19 -11.86 6.47 8.77
CA ASP A 19 -11.03 5.33 9.12
C ASP A 19 -9.79 5.25 8.24
N ALA A 20 -8.72 4.71 8.84
CA ALA A 20 -7.47 4.41 8.17
C ALA A 20 -7.11 2.94 8.35
N PHE A 21 -6.56 2.36 7.29
CA PHE A 21 -6.04 1.00 7.28
C PHE A 21 -4.57 1.03 6.87
N TRP A 22 -3.71 0.38 7.66
CA TRP A 22 -2.29 0.28 7.37
C TRP A 22 -2.01 -0.90 6.46
N LEU A 23 -1.26 -0.64 5.39
CA LEU A 23 -0.75 -1.66 4.48
C LEU A 23 0.77 -1.68 4.51
N SER A 24 1.34 -2.89 4.43
CA SER A 24 2.78 -3.11 4.35
C SER A 24 3.13 -4.14 3.28
N TYR A 25 4.23 -3.90 2.58
CA TYR A 25 4.81 -4.76 1.56
C TYR A 25 6.26 -5.09 1.91
N GLY A 26 6.68 -6.32 1.63
CA GLY A 26 8.01 -6.84 1.95
C GLY A 26 7.97 -8.08 2.85
N PRO A 27 9.13 -8.55 3.33
CA PRO A 27 10.45 -7.92 3.18
C PRO A 27 11.00 -8.05 1.75
N ASP A 28 11.57 -6.98 1.19
CA ASP A 28 12.20 -7.03 -0.14
C ASP A 28 13.27 -5.94 -0.35
N ASP A 29 14.42 -6.33 -0.92
CA ASP A 29 15.54 -5.42 -1.16
C ASP A 29 15.23 -4.35 -2.23
N ARG A 30 14.24 -4.56 -3.10
CA ARG A 30 13.82 -3.56 -4.09
C ARG A 30 13.38 -2.24 -3.44
N TYR A 31 12.95 -2.27 -2.18
CA TYR A 31 12.54 -1.07 -1.45
C TYR A 31 13.71 -0.27 -0.88
N LYS A 32 14.93 -0.84 -0.79
CA LYS A 32 16.12 -0.16 -0.26
C LYS A 32 16.58 0.99 -1.15
N ASN A 33 16.59 0.75 -2.46
CA ASN A 33 17.21 1.65 -3.45
C ASN A 33 16.25 2.00 -4.59
N GLY A 34 14.97 1.66 -4.47
CA GLY A 34 13.96 1.89 -5.50
C GLY A 34 12.99 3.02 -5.16
N THR A 35 12.46 3.67 -6.19
CA THR A 35 11.33 4.60 -6.04
C THR A 35 10.05 3.80 -5.90
N VAL A 36 9.34 3.97 -4.79
CA VAL A 36 8.04 3.31 -4.53
C VAL A 36 6.91 4.28 -4.84
N GLN A 37 6.06 3.92 -5.79
CA GLN A 37 4.83 4.62 -6.11
C GLN A 37 3.64 3.76 -5.72
N VAL A 38 2.67 4.37 -5.02
CA VAL A 38 1.44 3.72 -4.59
C VAL A 38 0.25 4.45 -5.21
N THR A 39 -0.72 3.70 -5.69
CA THR A 39 -1.99 4.23 -6.20
C THR A 39 -3.12 3.40 -5.63
N CYS A 40 -4.09 4.05 -4.99
CA CYS A 40 -5.26 3.40 -4.44
C CYS A 40 -6.51 3.85 -5.20
N CYS A 41 -7.36 2.89 -5.55
CA CYS A 41 -8.62 3.13 -6.24
C CYS A 41 -9.75 2.51 -5.42
N ALA A 42 -10.69 3.34 -4.96
CA ALA A 42 -11.90 2.83 -4.32
C ALA A 42 -12.83 2.27 -5.39
N SER A 43 -13.45 1.12 -5.13
CA SER A 43 -14.57 0.63 -5.92
C SER A 43 -15.86 0.75 -5.08
N SER A 44 -16.80 1.56 -5.56
CA SER A 44 -18.15 1.65 -4.99
C SER A 44 -19.02 0.55 -5.59
N GLN A 45 -18.82 -0.71 -5.20
CA GLN A 45 -19.90 -1.69 -5.32
C GLN A 45 -20.78 -1.61 -4.08
N VAL A 46 -21.72 -0.66 -4.11
CA VAL A 46 -22.95 -0.74 -3.33
C VAL A 46 -24.08 -0.76 -4.36
N GLU A 47 -24.63 -1.96 -4.57
CA GLU A 47 -25.88 -2.27 -5.29
C GLU A 47 -26.44 -1.14 -6.20
N GLY A 48 -25.77 -0.87 -7.32
CA GLY A 48 -26.30 -0.03 -8.40
C GLY A 48 -26.11 1.49 -8.29
N GLN A 49 -25.50 2.02 -7.22
CA GLN A 49 -25.18 3.46 -7.13
C GLN A 49 -23.66 3.72 -7.17
N ILE A 50 -23.25 4.56 -8.13
CA ILE A 50 -21.86 5.05 -8.24
C ILE A 50 -21.72 6.25 -7.32
N PHE A 51 -21.00 6.07 -6.20
CA PHE A 51 -20.56 7.17 -5.36
C PHE A 51 -19.13 7.57 -5.72
N THR A 52 -18.88 8.88 -5.79
CA THR A 52 -17.51 9.41 -5.75
C THR A 52 -16.94 9.14 -4.37
N GLN A 53 -15.91 8.31 -4.29
CA GLN A 53 -15.23 7.97 -3.05
C GLN A 53 -13.82 8.56 -3.07
N THR A 54 -13.43 9.18 -1.95
CA THR A 54 -12.12 9.80 -1.82
C THR A 54 -11.26 8.94 -0.91
N ILE A 55 -10.24 8.29 -1.49
CA ILE A 55 -9.17 7.64 -0.74
C ILE A 55 -7.95 8.55 -0.74
N SER A 56 -7.30 8.65 0.41
CA SER A 56 -6.01 9.34 0.55
C SER A 56 -4.92 8.35 0.93
N VAL A 57 -3.77 8.49 0.27
CA VAL A 57 -2.51 7.83 0.61
C VAL A 57 -1.48 8.94 0.85
N PRO A 58 -1.28 9.37 2.11
CA PRO A 58 -0.54 10.59 2.40
C PRO A 58 0.96 10.42 2.16
N GLU A 59 1.59 9.39 2.77
CA GLU A 59 3.04 9.15 2.67
C GLU A 59 3.35 7.66 2.69
N VAL A 60 4.38 7.26 1.93
CA VAL A 60 4.95 5.90 1.94
C VAL A 60 6.18 5.90 2.85
N PHE A 61 6.16 5.05 3.86
CA PHE A 61 7.25 4.87 4.82
C PHE A 61 8.09 3.67 4.40
N ILE A 62 9.40 3.86 4.28
CA ILE A 62 10.37 2.78 4.12
C ILE A 62 11.03 2.53 5.47
N THR A 63 10.95 1.29 5.95
CA THR A 63 11.55 0.90 7.24
C THR A 63 12.42 -0.34 7.08
N SER A 64 13.52 -0.39 7.83
CA SER A 64 14.40 -1.54 7.92
C SER A 64 14.27 -2.17 9.30
N ILE A 65 13.95 -3.47 9.33
CA ILE A 65 13.87 -4.25 10.55
C ILE A 65 15.06 -5.19 10.58
N PRO A 66 15.97 -5.07 11.56
CA PRO A 66 17.08 -5.99 11.69
C PRO A 66 16.56 -7.36 12.09
N PHE A 67 17.00 -8.40 11.40
CA PHE A 67 16.79 -9.79 11.77
C PHE A 67 18.14 -10.49 11.94
N ARG A 68 18.20 -11.35 12.95
CA ARG A 68 19.42 -12.09 13.29
C ARG A 68 19.24 -13.56 12.91
N SER A 69 20.21 -14.10 12.18
CA SER A 69 20.31 -15.54 11.90
C SER A 69 21.70 -16.00 12.34
N GLY A 70 21.77 -16.64 13.51
CA GLY A 70 23.04 -16.97 14.17
C GLY A 70 23.84 -15.70 14.53
N ASP A 71 25.05 -15.59 14.00
CA ASP A 71 25.94 -14.43 14.20
C ASP A 71 25.84 -13.38 13.09
N ILE A 72 25.00 -13.62 12.07
CA ILE A 72 24.75 -12.67 10.98
C ILE A 72 23.54 -11.82 11.33
N THR A 73 23.73 -10.50 11.36
CA THR A 73 22.64 -9.51 11.36
C THR A 73 22.39 -9.07 9.92
N SER A 74 21.13 -9.07 9.50
CA SER A 74 20.70 -8.62 8.19
C SER A 74 19.44 -7.78 8.31
N ASP A 75 19.15 -7.00 7.28
CA ASP A 75 18.09 -6.00 7.30
C ASP A 75 16.97 -6.39 6.34
N SER A 76 15.77 -6.56 6.89
CA SER A 76 14.53 -6.80 6.16
C SER A 76 13.81 -5.48 5.95
N VAL A 77 13.65 -5.06 4.68
CA VAL A 77 13.09 -3.75 4.35
C VAL A 77 11.66 -3.86 3.87
N TYR A 78 10.82 -2.98 4.40
CA TYR A 78 9.39 -2.93 4.14
C TYR A 78 9.00 -1.54 3.66
N ALA A 79 8.01 -1.49 2.78
CA ALA A 79 7.29 -0.28 2.41
C ALA A 79 5.90 -0.31 3.04
N GLY A 80 5.46 0.75 3.70
CA GLY A 80 4.12 0.81 4.29
C GLY A 80 3.47 2.17 4.17
N PHE A 81 2.14 2.21 4.22
CA PHE A 81 1.36 3.43 4.08
C PHE A 81 -0.04 3.25 4.67
N ASN A 82 -0.66 4.37 5.03
CA ASN A 82 -2.06 4.41 5.43
C ASN A 82 -2.96 4.63 4.21
N VAL A 83 -4.00 3.82 4.10
CA VAL A 83 -5.14 4.04 3.20
C VAL A 83 -6.27 4.63 4.04
N THR A 84 -6.61 5.89 3.82
CA THR A 84 -7.63 6.59 4.60
C THR A 84 -8.86 6.88 3.75
N ASN A 85 -10.05 6.57 4.26
CA ASN A 85 -11.29 7.03 3.65
C ASN A 85 -11.54 8.50 4.04
N ARG A 86 -11.36 9.41 3.08
CA ARG A 86 -11.66 10.84 3.24
C ARG A 86 -13.03 11.22 2.66
N GLY A 87 -13.76 10.26 2.11
CA GLY A 87 -15.10 10.45 1.59
C GLY A 87 -16.15 10.43 2.70
N GLN A 88 -17.42 10.56 2.29
CA GLN A 88 -18.58 10.53 3.20
C GLN A 88 -19.27 9.16 3.24
N ASN A 89 -18.88 8.25 2.35
CA ASN A 89 -19.48 6.92 2.23
C ASN A 89 -18.48 5.84 2.62
N THR A 90 -18.99 4.74 3.16
CA THR A 90 -18.20 3.56 3.48
C THR A 90 -17.67 2.89 2.20
N ILE A 91 -16.38 2.62 2.16
CA ILE A 91 -15.72 1.86 1.09
C ILE A 91 -15.73 0.38 1.50
N ASN A 92 -16.28 -0.50 0.68
CA ASN A 92 -16.23 -1.96 0.93
C ASN A 92 -15.17 -2.68 0.09
N TYR A 93 -14.76 -2.05 -1.01
CA TYR A 93 -13.82 -2.61 -1.96
C TYR A 93 -12.84 -1.52 -2.38
N PHE A 94 -11.55 -1.81 -2.35
CA PHE A 94 -10.55 -0.95 -2.94
C PHE A 94 -9.43 -1.79 -3.54
N SER A 95 -8.76 -1.26 -4.55
CA SER A 95 -7.53 -1.83 -5.08
C SER A 95 -6.36 -0.92 -4.79
N VAL A 96 -5.19 -1.55 -4.68
CA VAL A 96 -3.92 -0.90 -4.42
C VAL A 96 -2.93 -1.40 -5.45
N ALA A 97 -2.39 -0.48 -6.24
CA ALA A 97 -1.29 -0.72 -7.14
C ALA A 97 0.00 -0.20 -6.49
N ILE A 98 0.98 -1.07 -6.33
CA ILE A 98 2.34 -0.72 -5.92
C ILE A 98 3.28 -0.90 -7.10
N THR A 99 4.06 0.14 -7.39
CA THR A 99 5.09 0.13 -8.42
C THR A 99 6.43 0.48 -7.78
N VAL A 100 7.45 -0.32 -8.05
CA VAL A 100 8.81 -0.07 -7.59
C VAL A 100 9.74 0.02 -8.79
N ILE A 101 10.48 1.11 -8.88
CA ILE A 101 11.47 1.34 -9.92
C ILE A 101 12.85 1.29 -9.25
N SER A 102 13.61 0.23 -9.49
CA SER A 102 14.95 0.02 -8.92
C SER A 102 16.04 0.21 -9.99
N PRO A 103 17.25 0.69 -9.61
CA PRO A 103 18.38 0.89 -10.53
C PRO A 103 18.89 -0.39 -11.22
#